data_AF-A0A3D0HUQ4-F1
#
_entry.id   AF-A0A3D0HUQ4-F1
#
_cell.length_a   1.000
_cell.length_b   1.000
_cell.length_c   1.000
_cell.angle_alpha   90.00
_cell.angle_beta   90.00
_cell.angle_gamma   90.00
#
_symmetry.space_group_name_H-M   'P 1'
#
loop_
_entity.id
_entity.type
_entity.pdbx_description
1 polymer ?
#
loop_
_entity_poly.entity_id
_entity_poly.type
_entity_poly.pdbx_seq_one_letter_code
_entity_poly.pdbx_strand_id
1 'polypeptide(L)'
;MAQPDAKDDRMMDEIRAQKVAYLTTKLELTPAEAQQFWPVYNEYSQKKEDIHRERFSKKGKPKPVDPDQMTNEEAGQMIDNMVADQEKMAAIEKEYSQKFRKILPVKKVLKLYEAEMDFKRVLLDRIKDRRPERRKP
;
A
#
# COMPACT_ATOMS: atom_id res chain seq x y z
N MET A 1 15.41 11.03 -25.09
CA MET A 1 14.94 11.07 -23.69
C MET A 1 13.86 10.00 -23.55
N ALA A 2 14.13 8.88 -22.86
CA ALA A 2 13.10 7.88 -22.59
C ALA A 2 12.27 8.35 -21.40
N GLN A 3 10.96 8.55 -21.59
CA GLN A 3 10.02 8.98 -20.55
C GLN A 3 10.01 7.92 -19.43
N PRO A 4 10.50 8.23 -18.21
CA PRO A 4 10.50 7.28 -17.09
C PRO A 4 9.08 7.02 -16.56
N ASP A 5 8.18 8.00 -16.72
CA ASP A 5 6.85 8.00 -16.07
C ASP A 5 5.91 6.92 -16.65
N ALA A 6 5.91 6.74 -17.97
CA ALA A 6 4.98 5.81 -18.63
C ALA A 6 5.24 4.31 -18.33
N LYS A 7 6.44 3.95 -17.87
CA LYS A 7 6.79 2.56 -17.54
C LYS A 7 6.43 2.22 -16.10
N ASP A 8 6.62 3.18 -15.20
CA ASP A 8 6.26 3.02 -13.78
C ASP A 8 4.73 3.00 -13.62
N ASP A 9 3.99 3.83 -14.37
CA ASP A 9 2.51 3.81 -14.37
C ASP A 9 1.95 2.45 -14.82
N ARG A 10 2.47 1.88 -15.93
CA ARG A 10 2.04 0.56 -16.41
C ARG A 10 2.30 -0.54 -15.40
N MET A 11 3.43 -0.50 -14.70
CA MET A 11 3.74 -1.46 -13.65
C MET A 11 2.79 -1.34 -12.45
N MET A 12 2.43 -0.11 -12.06
CA MET A 12 1.47 0.12 -10.98
C MET A 12 0.07 -0.36 -11.37
N ASP A 13 -0.35 -0.15 -12.61
CA ASP A 13 -1.64 -0.63 -13.11
C ASP A 13 -1.71 -2.16 -13.17
N GLU A 14 -0.64 -2.83 -13.58
CA GLU A 14 -0.53 -4.29 -13.51
C GLU A 14 -0.67 -4.80 -12.07
N ILE A 15 -0.01 -4.14 -11.11
CA ILE A 15 -0.09 -4.51 -9.69
C ILE A 15 -1.51 -4.30 -9.16
N ARG A 16 -2.17 -3.18 -9.51
CA ARG A 16 -3.57 -2.91 -9.12
C ARG A 16 -4.50 -3.98 -9.68
N ALA A 17 -4.40 -4.31 -10.96
CA ALA A 17 -5.22 -5.34 -11.59
C ALA A 17 -5.02 -6.72 -10.91
N GLN A 18 -3.79 -7.09 -10.59
CA GLN A 18 -3.50 -8.32 -9.87
C GLN A 18 -4.06 -8.30 -8.44
N LYS A 19 -3.98 -7.16 -7.74
CA LYS A 19 -4.56 -6.99 -6.41
C LYS A 19 -6.08 -7.18 -6.47
N VAL A 20 -6.74 -6.59 -7.46
CA VAL A 20 -8.18 -6.74 -7.68
C VAL A 20 -8.56 -8.21 -7.88
N ALA A 21 -7.87 -8.91 -8.78
CA ALA A 21 -8.10 -10.33 -9.04
C ALA A 21 -7.85 -11.20 -7.80
N TYR A 22 -6.76 -10.92 -7.07
CA TYR A 22 -6.37 -11.65 -5.86
C TYR A 22 -7.43 -11.51 -4.76
N LEU A 23 -7.86 -10.27 -4.49
CA LEU A 23 -8.89 -10.01 -3.48
C LEU A 23 -10.24 -10.61 -3.87
N THR A 24 -10.66 -10.48 -5.14
CA THR A 24 -11.91 -11.09 -5.63
C THR A 24 -11.93 -12.60 -5.35
N THR A 25 -10.81 -13.27 -5.61
CA THR A 25 -10.66 -14.72 -5.40
C THR A 25 -10.65 -15.10 -3.92
N LYS A 26 -9.94 -14.34 -3.08
CA LYS A 26 -9.79 -14.64 -1.65
C LYS A 26 -11.04 -14.35 -0.82
N LEU A 27 -11.76 -13.28 -1.16
CA LEU A 27 -12.95 -12.87 -0.41
C LEU A 27 -14.21 -13.63 -0.84
N GLU A 28 -14.20 -14.28 -2.01
CA GLU A 28 -15.37 -14.99 -2.56
C GLU A 28 -16.60 -14.08 -2.58
N LEU A 29 -16.44 -12.88 -3.14
CA LEU A 29 -17.49 -11.88 -3.21
C LEU A 29 -18.56 -12.31 -4.22
N THR A 30 -19.83 -12.25 -3.80
CA THR A 30 -20.95 -12.31 -4.73
C THR A 30 -21.00 -11.04 -5.59
N PRO A 31 -21.68 -11.05 -6.76
CA PRO A 31 -21.82 -9.86 -7.58
C PRO A 31 -22.41 -8.65 -6.82
N ALA A 32 -23.38 -8.87 -5.93
CA ALA A 32 -23.98 -7.82 -5.12
C ALA A 32 -23.00 -7.25 -4.08
N GLU A 33 -22.27 -8.12 -3.37
CA GLU A 33 -21.23 -7.69 -2.42
C GLU A 33 -20.10 -6.93 -3.14
N ALA A 34 -19.68 -7.39 -4.32
CA ALA A 34 -18.64 -6.74 -5.11
C ALA A 34 -19.04 -5.31 -5.53
N GLN A 35 -20.29 -5.10 -5.95
CA GLN A 35 -20.81 -3.78 -6.31
C GLN A 35 -20.74 -2.78 -5.15
N GLN A 36 -20.95 -3.25 -3.91
CA GLN A 36 -20.86 -2.40 -2.71
C GLN A 36 -19.41 -2.27 -2.20
N PHE A 37 -18.61 -3.32 -2.35
CA PHE A 37 -17.25 -3.40 -1.84
C PHE A 37 -16.26 -2.51 -2.61
N TRP A 38 -16.24 -2.61 -3.94
CA TRP A 38 -15.22 -1.94 -4.75
C TRP A 38 -15.17 -0.41 -4.58
N PRO A 39 -16.31 0.31 -4.53
CA PRO A 39 -16.28 1.76 -4.29
C PRO A 39 -15.60 2.12 -2.97
N VAL A 40 -15.92 1.41 -1.88
CA VAL A 40 -15.35 1.64 -0.55
C VAL A 40 -13.87 1.26 -0.51
N TYR A 41 -13.52 0.14 -1.13
CA TYR A 41 -12.15 -0.33 -1.17
C TYR A 41 -11.24 0.55 -2.04
N ASN A 42 -11.75 1.09 -3.15
CA ASN A 42 -10.99 2.03 -3.98
C ASN A 42 -10.72 3.34 -3.24
N GLU A 43 -11.72 3.87 -2.51
CA GLU A 43 -11.53 5.04 -1.65
C GLU A 43 -10.48 4.77 -0.55
N TYR A 44 -10.56 3.60 0.10
CA TYR A 44 -9.58 3.15 1.10
C TYR A 44 -8.16 3.08 0.53
N SER A 45 -8.01 2.44 -0.63
CA SER A 45 -6.72 2.26 -1.29
C SER A 45 -6.13 3.61 -1.71
N GLN A 46 -6.95 4.52 -2.23
CA GLN A 46 -6.53 5.86 -2.62
C GLN A 46 -6.01 6.65 -1.42
N LYS A 47 -6.75 6.69 -0.30
CA LYS A 47 -6.30 7.41 0.91
C LYS A 47 -4.97 6.87 1.46
N LYS A 48 -4.76 5.56 1.41
CA LYS A 48 -3.47 4.94 1.79
C LYS A 48 -2.35 5.30 0.81
N GLU A 49 -2.67 5.33 -0.48
CA GLU A 49 -1.73 5.72 -1.54
C GLU A 49 -1.34 7.19 -1.41
N ASP A 50 -2.26 8.08 -1.05
CA ASP A 50 -2.00 9.50 -0.85
C ASP A 50 -1.03 9.75 0.31
N ILE A 51 -1.18 9.06 1.44
CA ILE A 51 -0.20 9.12 2.55
C ILE A 51 1.18 8.65 2.09
N HIS A 52 1.23 7.54 1.34
CA HIS A 52 2.49 7.07 0.78
C HIS A 52 3.08 8.09 -0.21
N ARG A 53 2.25 8.70 -1.05
CA ARG A 53 2.67 9.72 -2.01
C ARG A 53 3.15 10.98 -1.32
N GLU A 54 2.52 11.44 -0.25
CA GLU A 54 3.02 12.57 0.55
C GLU A 54 4.42 12.27 1.10
N ARG A 55 4.64 11.04 1.56
CA ARG A 55 5.92 10.58 2.10
C ARG A 55 7.02 10.46 1.05
N PHE A 56 6.70 9.99 -0.16
CA PHE A 56 7.68 9.67 -1.20
C PHE A 56 7.78 10.70 -2.34
N SER A 57 6.75 11.52 -2.59
CA SER A 57 6.73 12.50 -3.70
C SER A 57 7.67 13.68 -3.46
N LYS A 58 8.00 13.99 -2.21
CA LYS A 58 8.90 15.11 -1.88
C LYS A 58 10.39 14.80 -2.01
N LYS A 59 10.81 13.52 -2.09
CA LYS A 59 12.24 13.14 -1.99
C LYS A 59 12.73 12.08 -3.00
N GLY A 60 11.90 11.61 -3.93
CA GLY A 60 12.26 10.51 -4.81
C GLY A 60 12.43 9.20 -4.04
N LYS A 61 13.21 8.23 -4.56
CA LYS A 61 13.48 6.96 -3.86
C LYS A 61 13.95 7.25 -2.44
N PRO A 62 13.40 6.59 -1.40
CA PRO A 62 13.84 6.80 -0.03
C PRO A 62 15.35 6.61 0.03
N LYS A 63 16.08 7.70 0.26
CA LYS A 63 17.52 7.62 0.50
C LYS A 63 17.70 6.93 1.85
N PRO A 64 18.70 6.03 1.99
CA PRO A 64 19.13 5.57 3.29
C PRO A 64 19.35 6.79 4.18
N VAL A 65 18.67 6.83 5.31
CA VAL A 65 18.87 7.88 6.32
C VAL A 65 19.97 7.38 7.24
N ASP A 66 20.99 8.21 7.43
CA ASP A 66 22.06 7.97 8.39
C ASP A 66 21.81 8.85 9.62
N PRO A 67 21.32 8.29 10.73
CA PRO A 67 21.02 9.05 11.94
C PRO A 67 22.25 9.78 12.49
N ASP A 68 23.45 9.25 12.29
CA ASP A 68 24.70 9.81 12.82
C ASP A 68 25.14 11.07 12.05
N GLN A 69 24.51 11.38 10.92
CA GLN A 69 24.76 12.56 10.09
C GLN A 69 23.64 13.62 10.21
N MET A 70 22.66 13.41 11.10
CA MET A 70 21.54 14.32 11.30
C MET A 70 21.73 15.17 12.55
N THR A 71 21.17 16.38 12.53
CA THR A 71 21.00 17.15 13.76
C THR A 71 19.87 16.53 14.61
N ASN A 72 19.91 16.77 15.93
CA ASN A 72 18.85 16.32 16.84
C ASN A 72 17.47 16.86 16.42
N GLU A 73 17.40 18.08 15.88
CA GLU A 73 16.16 18.68 15.42
C GLU A 73 15.62 17.97 14.17
N GLU A 74 16.46 17.69 13.18
CA GLU A 74 16.06 16.94 11.98
C GLU A 74 15.62 15.50 12.33
N ALA A 75 16.32 14.85 13.27
CA ALA A 75 15.96 13.52 13.75
C ALA A 75 14.60 13.55 14.46
N GLY A 76 14.37 14.53 15.33
CA GLY A 76 13.09 14.75 16.01
C GLY A 76 11.94 14.95 15.03
N GLN A 77 12.09 15.87 14.07
CA GLN A 77 11.09 16.11 13.04
C GLN A 77 10.81 14.85 12.19
N MET A 78 11.83 14.05 11.90
CA MET A 78 11.64 12.80 11.16
C MET A 78 10.83 11.77 11.97
N ILE A 79 11.09 11.65 13.27
CA ILE A 79 10.32 10.79 14.18
C ILE A 79 8.87 11.26 14.24
N ASP A 80 8.63 12.55 14.45
CA ASP A 80 7.28 13.13 14.53
C ASP A 80 6.48 12.87 13.25
N ASN A 81 7.10 13.05 12.08
CA ASN A 81 6.46 12.75 10.80
C ASN A 81 6.14 11.24 10.66
N MET A 82 7.03 10.36 11.12
CA MET A 82 6.80 8.91 11.08
C MET A 82 5.62 8.50 11.97
N VAL A 83 5.52 9.07 13.17
CA VAL A 83 4.40 8.81 14.10
C VAL A 83 3.10 9.37 13.52
N ALA A 84 3.11 10.60 13.02
CA ALA A 84 1.93 11.22 12.41
C ALA A 84 1.40 10.41 11.20
N ASP A 85 2.29 9.88 10.36
CA ASP A 85 1.91 8.99 9.25
C ASP A 85 1.25 7.69 9.77
N GLN A 86 1.78 7.09 10.83
CA GLN A 86 1.19 5.91 11.45
C GLN A 86 -0.20 6.20 12.02
N GLU A 87 -0.39 7.34 12.68
CA GLU A 87 -1.69 7.76 13.21
C GLU A 87 -2.72 7.96 12.10
N LYS A 88 -2.34 8.64 11.00
CA LYS A 88 -3.21 8.81 9.83
C LYS A 88 -3.61 7.46 9.23
N MET A 89 -2.67 6.54 9.09
CA MET A 89 -2.93 5.18 8.58
C MET A 89 -3.88 4.41 9.50
N ALA A 90 -3.65 4.45 10.81
CA ALA A 90 -4.51 3.81 11.80
C ALA A 90 -5.93 4.40 11.81
N ALA A 91 -6.07 5.72 11.64
CA ALA A 91 -7.36 6.40 11.55
C ALA A 91 -8.15 5.94 10.32
N ILE A 92 -7.50 5.83 9.16
CA ILE A 92 -8.10 5.27 7.94
C ILE A 92 -8.50 3.81 8.19
N GLU A 93 -7.62 2.97 8.73
CA GLU A 93 -7.95 1.57 9.00
C GLU A 93 -9.17 1.42 9.92
N LYS A 94 -9.26 2.26 10.96
CA LYS A 94 -10.42 2.30 11.85
C LYS A 94 -11.70 2.70 11.11
N GLU A 95 -11.68 3.79 10.35
CA GLU A 95 -12.83 4.27 9.57
C GLU A 95 -13.35 3.19 8.61
N TYR A 96 -12.45 2.60 7.83
CA TYR A 96 -12.84 1.64 6.80
C TYR A 96 -13.16 0.27 7.34
N SER A 97 -12.60 -0.14 8.48
CA SER A 97 -13.05 -1.36 9.18
C SER A 97 -14.54 -1.30 9.48
N GLN A 98 -15.05 -0.14 9.87
CA GLN A 98 -16.47 0.07 10.15
C GLN A 98 -17.28 0.09 8.86
N LYS A 99 -16.80 0.75 7.81
CA LYS A 99 -17.47 0.76 6.50
C LYS A 99 -17.57 -0.65 5.91
N PHE A 100 -16.48 -1.42 5.90
CA PHE A 100 -16.47 -2.79 5.38
C PHE A 100 -17.42 -3.72 6.15
N ARG A 101 -17.48 -3.61 7.48
CA ARG A 101 -18.42 -4.41 8.29
C ARG A 101 -19.89 -4.13 8.03
N LYS A 102 -20.23 -2.96 7.45
CA LYS A 102 -21.61 -2.63 7.05
C LYS A 102 -22.02 -3.28 5.73
N ILE A 103 -21.05 -3.58 4.86
CA ILE A 103 -21.30 -4.05 3.49
C ILE A 103 -20.88 -5.50 3.27
N LEU A 104 -20.08 -6.09 4.17
CA LEU A 104 -19.60 -7.45 4.10
C LEU A 104 -19.74 -8.18 5.45
N PRO A 105 -19.96 -9.51 5.44
CA PRO A 105 -19.85 -10.34 6.63
C PRO A 105 -18.49 -10.18 7.32
N VAL A 106 -18.48 -10.13 8.66
CA VAL A 106 -17.26 -9.89 9.45
C VAL A 106 -16.12 -10.87 9.13
N LYS A 107 -16.45 -12.13 8.82
CA LYS A 107 -15.44 -13.13 8.40
C LYS A 107 -14.76 -12.76 7.07
N LYS A 108 -15.50 -12.21 6.10
CA LYS A 108 -14.92 -11.72 4.83
C LYS A 108 -14.11 -10.46 5.04
N VAL A 109 -14.51 -9.60 5.97
CA VAL A 109 -13.71 -8.43 6.37
C VAL A 109 -12.38 -8.88 7.00
N LEU A 110 -12.36 -9.93 7.83
CA LEU A 110 -11.10 -10.49 8.33
C LEU A 110 -10.24 -11.07 7.20
N LYS A 111 -10.83 -11.86 6.29
CA LYS A 111 -10.15 -12.37 5.09
C LYS A 111 -9.56 -11.25 4.22
N LEU A 112 -10.20 -10.07 4.16
CA LEU A 112 -9.66 -8.90 3.46
C LEU A 112 -8.30 -8.48 4.01
N TYR A 113 -8.19 -8.34 5.33
CA TYR A 113 -6.94 -7.93 5.98
C TYR A 113 -5.83 -8.95 5.75
N GLU A 114 -6.14 -10.24 5.88
CA GLU A 114 -5.19 -11.32 5.58
C GLU A 114 -4.76 -11.30 4.11
N ALA A 115 -5.70 -11.15 3.18
CA ALA A 115 -5.42 -11.11 1.76
C ALA A 115 -4.58 -9.88 1.35
N GLU A 116 -4.79 -8.71 1.97
CA GLU A 116 -3.94 -7.55 1.75
C GLU A 116 -2.49 -7.79 2.22
N MET A 117 -2.32 -8.38 3.39
CA MET A 117 -1.00 -8.71 3.93
C MET A 117 -0.28 -9.76 3.07
N ASP A 118 -0.98 -10.80 2.66
CA ASP A 118 -0.44 -11.86 1.81
C ASP A 118 -0.08 -11.32 0.42
N PHE A 119 -0.92 -10.50 -0.18
CA PHE A 119 -0.62 -9.89 -1.48
C PHE A 119 0.65 -9.01 -1.39
N LYS A 120 0.81 -8.24 -0.31
CA LYS A 120 2.02 -7.45 -0.08
C LYS A 120 3.26 -8.34 0.03
N ARG A 121 3.17 -9.48 0.73
CA ARG A 121 4.27 -10.46 0.83
C ARG A 121 4.64 -11.01 -0.54
N VAL A 122 3.65 -11.49 -1.31
CA VAL A 122 3.83 -12.03 -2.67
C VAL A 122 4.46 -10.98 -3.60
N LEU A 123 4.03 -9.73 -3.51
CA LEU A 123 4.60 -8.65 -4.31
C LEU A 123 6.07 -8.39 -3.96
N LEU A 124 6.40 -8.36 -2.67
CA LEU A 124 7.78 -8.17 -2.21
C LEU A 124 8.70 -9.31 -2.66
N ASP A 125 8.24 -10.55 -2.56
CA ASP A 125 9.04 -11.71 -2.99
C ASP A 125 9.27 -11.70 -4.50
N ARG A 126 8.24 -11.37 -5.29
CA ARG A 126 8.42 -11.19 -6.74
C ARG A 126 9.38 -10.07 -7.11
N ILE A 127 9.39 -8.96 -6.37
CA ILE A 127 10.35 -7.86 -6.58
C ILE A 127 11.78 -8.32 -6.27
N LYS A 128 11.97 -9.16 -5.24
CA LYS A 128 13.28 -9.75 -4.92
C LYS A 128 13.73 -10.70 -6.02
N ASP A 129 12.86 -11.58 -6.51
CA ASP A 129 13.20 -12.56 -7.56
C ASP A 129 13.49 -11.89 -8.91
N ARG A 130 12.84 -10.75 -9.20
CA ARG A 130 13.10 -9.93 -10.39
C ARG A 130 14.35 -9.06 -10.29
N ARG A 131 15.09 -9.06 -9.17
CA ARG A 131 16.47 -8.54 -9.13
C ARG A 131 17.39 -9.66 -9.61
N PRO A 132 17.76 -9.72 -10.91
CA PRO A 132 18.86 -10.60 -11.31
C PRO A 132 20.09 -10.20 -10.49
N GLU A 133 20.90 -11.20 -10.21
CA GLU A 133 22.15 -11.25 -9.46
C GLU A 133 23.23 -10.27 -9.96
N ARG A 134 22.89 -8.99 -10.07
CA ARG A 134 23.80 -7.88 -10.33
C ARG A 134 24.40 -7.50 -8.99
N ARG A 135 25.58 -8.07 -8.75
CA ARG A 135 26.53 -7.87 -7.62
C ARG A 135 26.70 -9.15 -6.80
N LYS A 136 27.41 -10.11 -7.38
CA LYS A 136 28.53 -10.70 -6.64
C LYS A 136 29.80 -9.99 -7.15
N PRO A 137 30.71 -9.56 -6.25
CA PRO A 137 32.00 -8.97 -6.63
C PRO A 137 32.86 -9.96 -7.42
#